data_AF-A0AAW8KKV1-F1
#
_entry.id   AF-A0AAW8KKV1-F1
#
_cell.length_a   1.000
_cell.length_b   1.000
_cell.length_c   1.000
_cell.angle_alpha   90.00
_cell.angle_beta   90.00
_cell.angle_gamma   90.00
#
_symmetry.space_group_name_H-M   'P 1'
#
loop_
_entity.id
_entity.type
_entity.pdbx_description
1 polymer ?
#
loop_
_entity_poly.entity_id
_entity_poly.type
_entity_poly.pdbx_seq_one_letter_code
_entity_poly.pdbx_strand_id
1 'polypeptide(L)' 'MIISQLGGPDGEMGAATRYLSQRYTAPWGQVKAGLTDIGTEELAHIEIVSAILYQLTKGLTVEQIKEGGMEAYFV' A
#
# COMPACT_ATOMS: atom_id res chain seq x y z
N MET A 1 6.46 9.28 -5.91
CA MET A 1 7.50 8.26 -5.61
C MET A 1 6.80 6.92 -5.38
N ILE A 2 7.43 5.78 -5.66
CA ILE A 2 6.76 4.47 -5.45
C ILE A 2 6.30 4.25 -4.00
N ILE A 3 7.00 4.80 -3.01
CA ILE A 3 6.61 4.74 -1.58
C ILE A 3 5.24 5.37 -1.29
N SER A 4 4.79 6.35 -2.08
CA SER A 4 3.46 6.93 -1.89
C SER A 4 2.33 6.00 -2.31
N GLN A 5 2.61 4.99 -3.14
CA GLN A 5 1.63 3.94 -3.45
C GLN A 5 1.46 2.97 -2.28
N LEU A 6 2.45 2.84 -1.39
CA LEU A 6 2.31 2.00 -0.21
C LEU A 6 1.46 2.68 0.88
N GLY A 7 1.85 3.90 1.28
CA GLY A 7 1.29 4.58 2.47
C GLY A 7 0.83 6.03 2.24
N GLY A 8 0.79 6.50 1.00
CA GLY A 8 0.25 7.82 0.69
C GLY A 8 -1.29 7.87 0.86
N PRO A 9 -1.89 9.08 0.83
CA PRO A 9 -3.34 9.25 0.98
C PRO A 9 -4.18 8.43 0.00
N ASP A 10 -3.67 8.25 -1.22
CA ASP A 10 -4.27 7.49 -2.30
C ASP A 10 -3.53 6.17 -2.58
N GLY A 11 -2.75 5.67 -1.60
CA GLY A 11 -2.01 4.41 -1.72
C GLY A 11 -2.86 3.17 -1.42
N GLU A 12 -2.30 2.00 -1.72
CA GLU A 12 -2.96 0.69 -1.65
C GLU A 12 -3.41 0.32 -0.24
N MET A 13 -2.66 0.74 0.79
CA MET A 13 -3.08 0.55 2.18
C MET A 13 -4.38 1.31 2.50
N GLY A 14 -4.50 2.53 1.97
CA GLY A 14 -5.73 3.33 2.10
C GLY A 14 -6.87 2.72 1.29
N ALA A 15 -6.60 2.24 0.08
CA ALA A 15 -7.60 1.58 -0.78
C ALA A 15 -8.14 0.29 -0.13
N ALA A 16 -7.26 -0.65 0.24
CA ALA A 16 -7.61 -1.92 0.86
C ALA A 16 -8.46 -1.73 2.12
N THR A 17 -7.98 -0.91 3.05
CA THR A 17 -8.69 -0.66 4.32
C THR A 17 -10.03 0.03 4.11
N ARG A 18 -10.13 0.95 3.14
CA ARG A 18 -11.39 1.63 2.79
C ARG A 18 -12.42 0.65 2.26
N TYR A 19 -12.09 -0.17 1.26
CA TYR A 19 -13.04 -1.14 0.69
C TYR A 19 -13.45 -2.21 1.71
N LEU A 20 -12.49 -2.74 2.47
CA LEU A 20 -12.76 -3.71 3.54
C LEU A 20 -13.58 -3.13 4.70
N SER A 21 -13.51 -1.81 4.94
CA SER A 21 -14.35 -1.14 5.93
C SER A 21 -15.76 -0.85 5.41
N GLN A 22 -15.87 -0.40 4.16
CA GLN A 22 -17.16 -0.10 3.50
C GLN A 22 -18.10 -1.31 3.44
N ARG A 23 -17.56 -2.54 3.36
CA ARG A 23 -18.39 -3.76 3.32
C ARG A 23 -19.29 -3.92 4.54
N TYR A 24 -18.92 -3.38 5.71
CA TYR A 24 -19.72 -3.52 6.93
C TYR A 24 -20.99 -2.67 6.92
N THR A 25 -21.02 -1.59 6.12
CA THR A 25 -22.18 -0.70 6.00
C THR A 25 -22.93 -0.88 4.68
N ALA A 26 -22.39 -1.63 3.73
CA ALA A 26 -23.04 -1.87 2.44
C ALA A 26 -24.38 -2.61 2.61
N PRO A 27 -25.47 -2.15 1.96
CA PRO A 27 -26.81 -2.73 2.16
C PRO A 27 -27.04 -4.04 1.38
N TRP A 28 -26.32 -4.27 0.28
CA TRP A 28 -26.55 -5.38 -0.63
C TRP A 28 -25.43 -6.43 -0.58
N GLY A 29 -25.80 -7.72 -0.58
CA GLY A 29 -24.83 -8.82 -0.52
C GLY A 29 -23.81 -8.82 -1.66
N GLN A 30 -24.24 -8.49 -2.88
CA GLN A 30 -23.35 -8.40 -4.04
C GLN A 30 -22.31 -7.28 -3.90
N VAL A 31 -22.70 -6.14 -3.32
CA VAL A 31 -21.77 -5.03 -3.05
C VAL A 31 -20.77 -5.41 -1.96
N LYS A 32 -21.21 -6.11 -0.90
CA LYS A 32 -20.29 -6.64 0.13
C LYS A 32 -19.25 -7.61 -0.44
N ALA A 33 -19.69 -8.50 -1.32
CA ALA A 33 -18.80 -9.43 -2.02
C ALA A 33 -17.78 -8.67 -2.86
N GLY A 34 -18.23 -7.77 -3.75
CA GLY A 34 -17.33 -6.97 -4.58
C GLY A 34 -16.33 -6.12 -3.77
N LEU A 35 -16.77 -5.47 -2.69
CA LEU A 35 -15.88 -4.72 -1.80
C LEU A 35 -14.85 -5.61 -1.07
N THR A 36 -15.23 -6.85 -0.77
CA THR A 36 -14.32 -7.84 -0.18
C THR A 36 -13.29 -8.31 -1.19
N ASP A 37 -13.72 -8.60 -2.42
CA ASP A 37 -12.85 -9.05 -3.51
C ASP A 37 -11.83 -7.96 -3.85
N ILE A 38 -12.29 -6.74 -4.14
CA ILE A 38 -11.42 -5.60 -4.44
C ILE A 38 -10.48 -5.32 -3.26
N GLY A 39 -11.02 -5.19 -2.04
CA GLY A 39 -10.20 -4.92 -0.87
C GLY A 39 -9.14 -5.98 -0.59
N THR A 40 -9.37 -7.23 -0.99
CA THR A 40 -8.39 -8.32 -0.89
C THR A 40 -7.34 -8.24 -2.00
N GLU A 41 -7.72 -7.89 -3.22
CA GLU A 41 -6.80 -7.62 -4.33
C GLU A 41 -5.83 -6.48 -3.98
N GLU A 42 -6.33 -5.40 -3.36
CA GLU A 42 -5.46 -4.30 -2.91
C GLU A 42 -4.46 -4.72 -1.83
N LEU A 43 -4.75 -5.76 -1.02
CA LEU A 43 -3.75 -6.32 -0.11
C LEU A 43 -2.60 -6.99 -0.87
N ALA A 44 -2.88 -7.62 -2.02
CA ALA A 44 -1.83 -8.14 -2.89
C ALA A 44 -1.05 -6.99 -3.56
N HIS A 45 -1.69 -5.87 -3.87
CA HIS A 45 -0.98 -4.69 -4.37
C HIS A 45 -0.01 -4.11 -3.33
N ILE A 46 -0.39 -4.08 -2.05
CA ILE A 46 0.53 -3.74 -0.95
C ILE A 46 1.77 -4.64 -0.96
N GLU A 47 1.60 -5.95 -1.14
CA GLU A 47 2.73 -6.90 -1.23
C GLU A 47 3.64 -6.58 -2.43
N ILE A 48 3.06 -6.34 -3.60
CA ILE A 48 3.81 -5.99 -4.83
C ILE A 48 4.60 -4.71 -4.64
N VAL A 49 3.97 -3.63 -4.15
CA VAL A 49 4.64 -2.33 -3.93
C VAL A 49 5.75 -2.46 -2.89
N SER A 50 5.50 -3.21 -1.80
CA SER A 50 6.50 -3.49 -0.77
C SER A 50 7.69 -4.26 -1.32
N ALA A 51 7.45 -5.26 -2.17
CA ALA A 51 8.51 -6.02 -2.82
C ALA A 51 9.35 -5.14 -3.76
N ILE A 52 8.72 -4.23 -4.51
CA ILE A 52 9.43 -3.26 -5.37
C ILE A 52 10.29 -2.32 -4.52
N LEU A 53 9.72 -1.76 -3.44
CA LEU A 53 10.45 -0.91 -2.50
C LEU A 53 11.69 -1.61 -1.94
N TYR A 54 11.52 -2.87 -1.51
CA TYR A 54 12.64 -3.67 -1.03
C TYR A 54 13.72 -3.84 -2.10
N GLN A 55 13.35 -4.22 -3.33
CA GLN A 55 14.31 -4.40 -4.43
C GLN A 55 15.08 -3.12 -4.76
N LEU A 56 14.41 -1.97 -4.73
CA LEU A 56 15.04 -0.67 -5.02
C LEU A 56 15.96 -0.18 -3.91
N THR A 57 15.72 -0.60 -2.66
CA THR A 57 16.48 -0.14 -1.49
C THR A 57 17.50 -1.15 -0.97
N LYS A 58 17.45 -2.39 -1.47
CA LYS A 58 18.35 -3.47 -1.08
C LYS A 58 19.81 -3.11 -1.41
N GLY A 59 20.63 -3.05 -0.37
CA GLY A 59 22.08 -2.85 -0.49
C GLY A 59 22.52 -1.39 -0.58
N LEU A 60 21.59 -0.43 -0.43
CA LEU A 60 21.95 0.98 -0.30
C LEU A 60 22.69 1.22 1.02
N THR A 61 23.70 2.10 0.98
CA THR A 61 24.32 2.63 2.20
C THR A 61 23.44 3.72 2.82
N VAL A 62 23.72 4.07 4.07
CA VAL A 62 23.01 5.16 4.77
C VAL A 62 23.17 6.50 4.05
N GLU A 63 24.35 6.77 3.48
CA GLU A 63 24.63 7.97 2.71
C GLU A 63 23.76 8.04 1.46
N GLN A 64 23.63 6.93 0.72
CA GLN A 64 22.78 6.87 -0.48
C GLN A 64 21.30 7.04 -0.15
N ILE A 65 20.84 6.53 1.00
CA ILE A 65 19.46 6.72 1.48
C ILE A 65 19.19 8.21 1.77
N LYS A 66 20.15 8.90 2.39
CA LYS A 66 20.06 10.35 2.68
C LYS A 66 20.13 11.19 1.41
N GLU A 67 21.03 10.87 0.48
CA GLU A 67 21.10 11.55 -0.83
C GLU A 67 19.83 11.37 -1.65
N GLY A 68 19.18 10.20 -1.53
CA GLY A 68 17.90 9.89 -2.14
C GLY A 68 16.68 10.53 -1.47
N GLY A 69 16.86 11.29 -0.37
CA GLY A 69 15.77 11.95 0.35
C GLY A 69 14.81 10.99 1.07
N MET A 70 15.27 9.78 1.41
CA MET A 70 14.45 8.76 2.08
C MET A 70 14.71 8.67 3.59
N GLU A 71 15.59 9.48 4.15
CA GLU A 71 15.99 9.43 5.55
C GLU A 71 14.83 9.55 6.55
N ALA A 72 13.76 10.27 6.20
CA ALA A 72 12.57 10.39 7.04
C ALA A 72 11.77 9.09 7.18
N TYR A 73 12.02 8.10 6.31
CA TYR A 73 11.29 6.83 6.25
C TYR A 73 12.08 5.65 6.84
N PHE A 74 13.37 5.83 7.13
CA PHE A 74 14.25 4.82 7.74
C PHE A 74 14.67 5.32 9.13
N VAL A 75 13.87 4.96 10.15
CA VAL A 75 14.10 5.29 11.58
C VAL A 75 14.88 4.19 12.28
#